data_AF-A0A2V6L1X9-F1
#
_entry.id   AF-A0A2V6L1X9-F1
#
_cell.length_a   1.000
_cell.length_b   1.000
_cell.length_c   1.000
_cell.angle_alpha   90.00
_cell.angle_beta   90.00
_cell.angle_gamma   90.00
#
_symmetry.space_group_name_H-M   'P 1'
#
loop_
_entity.id
_entity.type
_entity.pdbx_description
1 polymer ?
#
loop_
_entity_poly.entity_id
_entity_poly.type
_entity_poly.pdbx_seq_one_letter_code
_entity_poly.pdbx_strand_id
1 'polypeptide(L)'
;GRFLVVMDTLVTLAPLLGLLGTITGLIRSFSFLGNEELAVQAVTGGIAEALIATACGLGIAIFALIPFNFFTSRVSNLEFELQTAATNLEVMLGAQTSARDLDFAAQAPASGKGSSL
;
A
#
# COMPACT_ATOMS: atom_id res chain seq x y z
N GLY A 1 -4.93 -5.01 4.98
CA GLY A 1 -4.80 -4.08 6.12
C GLY A 1 -5.50 -2.76 5.85
N ARG A 2 -6.65 -2.49 6.49
CA ARG A 2 -7.44 -1.25 6.27
C ARG A 2 -6.69 0.02 6.70
N PHE A 3 -5.90 -0.05 7.77
CA PHE A 3 -5.12 1.08 8.27
C PHE A 3 -3.90 1.43 7.41
N LEU A 4 -3.33 0.45 6.68
CA LEU A 4 -2.22 0.69 5.75
C LEU A 4 -2.65 1.56 4.57
N VAL A 5 -3.86 1.34 4.04
CA VAL A 5 -4.42 2.15 2.95
C VAL A 5 -4.59 3.60 3.39
N VAL A 6 -5.05 3.85 4.62
CA VAL A 6 -5.19 5.22 5.14
C VAL A 6 -3.82 5.89 5.28
N MET A 7 -2.80 5.18 5.76
CA MET A 7 -1.44 5.73 5.84
C MET A 7 -0.85 6.04 4.48
N ASP A 8 -1.04 5.16 3.49
CA ASP A 8 -0.62 5.39 2.10
C ASP A 8 -1.27 6.66 1.51
N THR A 9 -2.58 6.83 1.73
CA THR A 9 -3.27 8.04 1.30
C THR A 9 -2.75 9.29 2.01
N LEU A 10 -2.34 9.21 3.28
CA LEU A 10 -1.77 10.37 3.99
C LEU A 10 -0.38 10.73 3.46
N VAL A 11 0.48 9.75 3.21
CA VAL A 11 1.83 9.95 2.66
C VAL A 11 1.76 10.62 1.29
N THR A 12 0.77 10.26 0.47
CA THR A 12 0.58 10.81 -0.87
C THR A 12 -0.19 12.14 -0.88
N LEU A 13 -1.19 12.32 0.00
CA LEU A 13 -1.99 13.55 0.07
C LEU A 13 -1.28 14.70 0.78
N ALA A 14 -0.45 14.45 1.78
CA ALA A 14 0.19 15.52 2.56
C ALA A 14 1.05 16.48 1.69
N PRO A 15 1.89 16.02 0.75
CA PRO A 15 2.61 16.91 -0.17
C PRO A 15 1.66 17.67 -1.12
N LEU A 16 0.59 17.01 -1.59
CA LEU A 16 -0.40 17.64 -2.47
C LEU A 16 -1.15 18.78 -1.75
N LEU A 17 -1.45 18.61 -0.46
CA LEU A 17 -2.02 19.68 0.36
C LEU A 17 -1.03 20.82 0.61
N GLY A 18 0.26 20.52 0.77
CA GLY A 18 1.31 21.56 0.85
C GLY A 18 1.42 22.38 -0.43
N LEU A 19 1.33 21.72 -1.59
CA LEU A 19 1.29 22.37 -2.90
C LEU A 19 0.00 23.17 -3.08
N LEU A 20 -1.16 22.67 -2.64
CA LEU A 20 -2.40 23.46 -2.63
C LEU A 20 -2.21 24.76 -1.83
N GLY A 21 -1.58 24.66 -0.65
CA GLY A 21 -1.25 25.81 0.18
C GLY A 21 -0.41 26.86 -0.55
N THR A 22 0.58 26.43 -1.35
CA THR A 22 1.41 27.38 -2.13
C THR A 22 0.59 28.13 -3.17
N ILE A 23 -0.29 27.43 -3.88
CA ILE A 23 -1.17 28.02 -4.88
C ILE A 23 -2.06 29.07 -4.22
N THR A 24 -2.66 28.75 -3.07
CA THR A 24 -3.53 29.71 -2.37
C THR A 24 -2.78 30.92 -1.83
N GLY A 25 -1.55 30.75 -1.33
CA GLY A 25 -0.68 31.84 -0.86
C GLY A 25 -0.27 32.77 -1.99
N LEU A 26 0.11 32.22 -3.14
CA LEU A 26 0.45 33.00 -4.34
C LEU A 26 -0.76 33.75 -4.90
N ILE A 27 -1.95 33.15 -4.93
CA ILE A 27 -3.18 33.84 -5.34
C ILE A 27 -3.46 35.05 -4.43
N ARG A 28 -3.29 34.89 -3.11
CA ARG A 28 -3.40 36.00 -2.16
C ARG A 28 -2.36 37.08 -2.44
N SER A 29 -1.09 36.73 -2.66
CA SER A 29 -0.04 37.71 -3.03
C SER A 29 -0.40 38.51 -4.28
N PHE A 30 -0.96 37.86 -5.31
CA PHE A 30 -1.34 38.54 -6.55
C PHE A 30 -2.54 39.48 -6.39
N SER A 31 -3.42 39.25 -5.40
CA SER A 31 -4.53 40.17 -5.12
C SER A 31 -4.08 41.55 -4.63
N PHE A 32 -2.85 41.66 -4.11
CA PHE A 32 -2.26 42.91 -3.65
C PHE A 32 -1.44 43.65 -4.72
N LEU A 33 -1.20 43.02 -5.89
CA LEU A 33 -0.63 43.71 -7.05
C LEU A 33 -1.69 44.68 -7.61
N GLY A 34 -1.66 45.92 -7.12
CA GLY A 34 -2.61 46.96 -7.48
C GLY A 34 -2.56 48.17 -6.55
N ASN A 35 -2.08 47.99 -5.31
CA ASN A 35 -1.75 49.09 -4.39
C ASN A 35 -0.23 49.34 -4.41
N GLU A 36 0.20 50.43 -5.03
CA GLU A 36 1.62 50.74 -5.31
C GLU A 36 2.52 50.82 -4.07
N GLU A 37 1.98 51.18 -2.90
CA GLU A 37 2.81 51.48 -1.72
C GLU A 37 3.15 50.27 -0.85
N LEU A 38 2.31 49.22 -0.85
CA LEU A 38 2.48 48.04 0.02
C LEU A 38 2.55 46.70 -0.75
N ALA A 39 2.46 46.72 -2.07
CA ALA A 39 2.46 45.51 -2.91
C ALA A 39 3.69 44.62 -2.66
N VAL A 40 4.88 45.20 -2.51
CA VAL A 40 6.12 44.42 -2.34
C VAL A 40 6.13 43.62 -1.03
N GLN A 41 5.73 44.24 0.08
CA GLN A 41 5.67 43.57 1.40
C GLN A 41 4.56 42.50 1.44
N ALA A 42 3.41 42.78 0.82
CA ALA A 42 2.32 41.81 0.76
C ALA A 42 2.69 40.57 -0.08
N VAL A 43 3.37 40.78 -1.21
CA VAL A 43 3.80 39.70 -2.09
C VAL A 43 4.85 38.81 -1.44
N THR A 44 5.87 39.40 -0.83
CA THR A 44 6.91 38.63 -0.11
C THR A 44 6.33 37.85 1.06
N GLY A 45 5.33 38.42 1.75
CA GLY A 45 4.56 37.74 2.80
C GLY A 45 3.83 36.48 2.31
N GLY A 46 3.05 36.58 1.22
CA GLY A 46 2.33 35.40 0.72
C GLY A 46 3.22 34.35 0.05
N ILE A 47 4.41 34.73 -0.46
CA ILE A 47 5.44 33.76 -0.88
C ILE A 47 6.01 33.02 0.35
N ALA A 48 6.26 33.72 1.46
CA ALA A 48 6.72 33.08 2.69
C ALA A 48 5.66 32.10 3.24
N GLU A 49 4.38 32.47 3.23
CA GLU A 49 3.28 31.59 3.63
C GLU A 49 3.21 30.34 2.72
N ALA A 50 3.39 30.50 1.41
CA ALA A 50 3.46 29.40 0.45
C ALA A 50 4.62 28.43 0.74
N LEU A 51 5.81 28.95 1.08
CA LEU A 51 6.97 28.11 1.40
C LEU A 51 6.76 27.32 2.70
N ILE A 52 6.17 27.95 3.73
CA ILE A 52 5.84 27.27 4.98
C ILE A 52 4.83 26.14 4.74
N ALA A 53 3.80 26.38 3.93
CA ALA A 53 2.82 25.35 3.59
C ALA A 53 3.47 24.11 2.91
N THR A 54 4.44 24.32 2.02
CA THR A 54 5.21 23.22 1.41
C THR A 54 6.03 22.47 2.43
N ALA A 55 6.76 23.19 3.29
CA ALA A 55 7.60 22.59 4.30
C ALA A 55 6.78 21.74 5.28
N CYS A 56 5.59 22.20 5.68
CA CYS A 56 4.66 21.44 6.50
C CYS A 56 4.14 20.19 5.78
N GLY A 57 3.67 20.31 4.53
CA GLY A 57 3.14 19.17 3.77
C GLY A 57 4.18 18.08 3.54
N LEU A 58 5.41 18.46 3.22
CA LEU A 58 6.53 17.53 3.06
C LEU A 58 6.96 16.92 4.40
N GLY A 59 7.03 17.75 5.46
CA GLY A 59 7.37 17.27 6.80
C GLY A 59 6.40 16.19 7.29
N ILE A 60 5.09 16.42 7.18
CA ILE A 60 4.06 15.45 7.55
C ILE A 60 4.21 14.15 6.72
N ALA A 61 4.45 14.26 5.41
CA ALA A 61 4.63 13.11 4.54
C ALA A 61 5.84 12.25 4.96
N ILE A 62 6.98 12.88 5.26
CA ILE A 62 8.19 12.20 5.72
C ILE A 62 7.94 11.47 7.05
N PHE A 63 7.30 12.15 8.01
CA PHE A 63 6.97 11.54 9.29
C PHE A 63 6.00 10.36 9.17
N ALA A 64 5.03 10.42 8.24
CA ALA A 64 4.08 9.34 7.99
C ALA A 64 4.72 8.15 7.25
N LEU A 65 5.77 8.36 6.47
CA LEU A 65 6.45 7.33 5.67
C LEU A 65 7.16 6.28 6.55
N ILE A 66 7.70 6.71 7.70
CA ILE A 66 8.40 5.83 8.65
C ILE A 66 7.49 4.69 9.17
N PRO A 67 6.36 4.98 9.83
CA PRO A 67 5.45 3.93 10.30
C PRO A 67 4.82 3.16 9.12
N PHE A 68 4.53 3.81 7.98
CA PHE A 68 3.99 3.14 6.80
C PHE A 68 4.90 2.00 6.32
N ASN A 69 6.20 2.26 6.15
CA ASN A 69 7.15 1.22 5.76
C ASN A 69 7.25 0.09 6.79
N PHE A 70 7.24 0.44 8.07
CA PHE A 70 7.31 -0.54 9.16
C PHE A 70 6.11 -1.49 9.17
N PHE A 71 4.89 -0.95 9.12
CA PHE A 71 3.67 -1.76 9.12
C PHE A 71 3.50 -2.57 7.83
N THR A 72 3.86 -2.00 6.67
CA THR A 72 3.80 -2.72 5.39
C THR A 72 4.73 -3.93 5.40
N SER A 73 5.96 -3.77 5.90
CA SER A 73 6.91 -4.88 6.04
C SER A 73 6.38 -5.97 6.97
N ARG A 74 5.75 -5.60 8.08
CA ARG A 74 5.14 -6.55 9.02
C ARG A 74 3.99 -7.34 8.43
N VAL A 75 3.11 -6.68 7.67
CA VAL A 75 1.99 -7.35 7.00
C VAL A 75 2.50 -8.30 5.92
N SER A 76 3.50 -7.88 5.13
CA SER A 76 4.12 -8.74 4.11
C SER A 76 4.74 -10.01 4.71
N ASN A 77 5.41 -9.91 5.86
CA ASN A 77 5.95 -11.10 6.54
C ASN A 77 4.85 -12.05 7.01
N LEU A 78 3.75 -11.52 7.54
CA LEU A 78 2.62 -12.34 7.98
C LEU A 78 1.93 -13.03 6.79
N GLU A 79 1.77 -12.34 5.67
CA GLU A 79 1.26 -12.94 4.43
C GLU A 79 2.17 -14.06 3.93
N PHE A 80 3.48 -13.88 4.00
CA PHE A 80 4.46 -14.90 3.63
C PHE A 80 4.38 -16.15 4.53
N GLU A 81 4.25 -15.96 5.85
CA GLU A 81 4.05 -17.07 6.79
C GLU A 81 2.76 -17.84 6.50
N LEU A 82 1.66 -17.12 6.22
CA LEU A 82 0.38 -17.73 5.88
C LEU A 82 0.43 -18.49 4.56
N GLN A 83 1.08 -17.94 3.53
CA GLN A 83 1.31 -18.65 2.27
C GLN A 83 2.13 -19.92 2.48
N THR A 84 3.20 -19.84 3.27
CA THR A 84 4.04 -21.01 3.58
C THR A 84 3.23 -22.11 4.29
N ALA A 85 2.42 -21.73 5.28
CA ALA A 85 1.55 -22.67 5.98
C ALA A 85 0.50 -23.30 5.05
N ALA A 86 -0.13 -22.50 4.17
CA ALA A 86 -1.10 -22.98 3.18
C ALA A 86 -0.45 -23.96 2.18
N THR A 87 0.72 -23.63 1.64
CA THR A 87 1.48 -24.51 0.74
C THR A 87 1.84 -25.83 1.41
N ASN A 88 2.28 -25.81 2.67
CA ASN A 88 2.60 -27.03 3.41
C ASN A 88 1.36 -27.92 3.62
N LEU A 89 0.20 -27.31 3.94
CA LEU A 89 -1.07 -28.03 4.05
C LEU A 89 -1.49 -28.66 2.72
N GLU A 90 -1.35 -27.93 1.61
CA GLU A 90 -1.66 -28.43 0.27
C GLU A 90 -0.76 -29.62 -0.11
N VAL A 91 0.55 -29.54 0.19
CA VAL A 91 1.48 -30.65 -0.03
C VAL A 91 1.10 -31.88 0.79
N MET A 92 0.73 -31.71 2.06
CA MET A 92 0.31 -32.82 2.93
C MET A 92 -1.01 -33.45 2.48
N LEU A 93 -1.98 -32.64 2.05
CA LEU A 93 -3.25 -33.12 1.50
C LEU A 93 -3.04 -33.84 0.16
N GLY A 94 -2.23 -33.28 -0.74
CA GLY A 94 -1.88 -33.90 -2.02
C GLY A 94 -1.14 -35.23 -1.84
N ALA A 95 -0.24 -35.31 -0.87
CA ALA A 95 0.42 -36.57 -0.52
C ALA A 95 -0.58 -37.62 0.00
N GLN A 96 -1.58 -37.21 0.78
CA GLN A 96 -2.61 -38.13 1.31
C GLN A 96 -3.58 -38.60 0.21
N THR A 97 -3.95 -37.72 -0.72
CA THR A 97 -4.78 -38.08 -1.88
C THR A 97 -4.04 -39.07 -2.79
N SER A 98 -2.77 -38.79 -3.11
CA SER A 98 -1.95 -39.67 -3.96
C SER A 98 -1.73 -41.05 -3.33
N ALA A 99 -1.57 -41.13 -2.00
CA ALA A 99 -1.51 -42.40 -1.27
C ALA A 99 -2.84 -43.16 -1.29
N ARG A 100 -3.98 -42.47 -1.19
CA ARG A 100 -5.33 -43.09 -1.28
C ARG A 100 -5.65 -43.58 -2.69
N ASP A 101 -5.18 -42.88 -3.71
CA ASP A 101 -5.39 -43.28 -5.11
C ASP A 101 -4.59 -44.55 -5.45
N LEU A 102 -3.38 -44.71 -4.89
CA LEU A 102 -2.59 -45.94 -5.02
C LEU A 102 -3.24 -47.13 -4.32
N ASP A 103 -3.79 -46.92 -3.11
CA ASP A 103 -4.55 -47.95 -2.39
C ASP A 103 -5.84 -48.33 -3.14
N PHE A 104 -6.54 -47.35 -3.72
CA PHE A 104 -7.74 -47.58 -4.53
C PHE A 104 -7.42 -48.33 -5.83
N ALA A 105 -6.32 -47.99 -6.50
CA ALA A 105 -5.85 -48.71 -7.68
C ALA A 105 -5.39 -50.14 -7.35
N ALA A 106 -4.79 -50.37 -6.17
CA ALA A 106 -4.41 -51.69 -5.69
C ALA A 106 -5.62 -52.55 -5.27
N GLN A 107 -6.69 -51.92 -4.78
CA GLN A 107 -7.94 -52.57 -4.36
C GLN A 107 -8.95 -52.76 -5.51
N ALA A 108 -8.67 -52.25 -6.72
CA ALA A 108 -9.51 -52.46 -7.88
C ALA A 108 -9.67 -53.97 -8.13
N PRO A 109 -10.90 -54.51 -8.15
CA PRO A 109 -11.09 -55.94 -8.37
C PRO A 109 -10.50 -56.29 -9.73
N ALA A 110 -9.53 -57.21 -9.72
CA ALA A 110 -9.07 -57.88 -10.93
C ALA A 110 -10.29 -58.57 -11.54
N SER A 111 -10.98 -57.86 -12.43
CA SER A 111 -12.05 -58.40 -13.26
C SER A 111 -11.46 -59.63 -13.94
N GLY A 112 -12.06 -60.77 -13.60
CA GLY A 112 -11.56 -62.09 -13.88
C GLY A 112 -11.15 -62.23 -15.34
N LYS A 113 -10.04 -62.97 -15.52
CA LYS A 113 -9.63 -63.60 -16.77
C LYS A 113 -10.87 -63.99 -17.57
N GLY A 114 -10.98 -63.43 -18.77
CA GLY A 114 -11.67 -64.07 -19.88
C GLY A 114 -10.99 -65.42 -20.15
N SER A 115 -11.43 -66.45 -19.43
CA SER A 115 -11.40 -67.82 -19.90
C SER A 115 -12.55 -67.92 -20.89
N SER A 116 -12.24 -67.84 -22.18
CA SER A 116 -13.14 -68.21 -23.26
C SER A 116 -12.28 -68.63 -24.44
N LEU A 117 -12.02 -69.94 -24.47
CA LEU A 117 -11.82 -70.81 -25.63
C LEU A 117 -10.69 -70.45 -26.62
#